data_AF-A0A2M7GCL7-F1
#
_entry.id   AF-A0A2M7GCL7-F1
#
_cell.length_a   1.000
_cell.length_b   1.000
_cell.length_c   1.000
_cell.angle_alpha   90.00
_cell.angle_beta   90.00
_cell.angle_gamma   90.00
#
_symmetry.space_group_name_H-M   'P 1'
#
loop_
_entity.id
_entity.type
_entity.pdbx_description
1 polymer ?
#
loop_
_entity_poly.entity_id
_entity_poly.type
_entity_poly.pdbx_seq_one_letter_code
_entity_poly.pdbx_strand_id
1 'polypeptide(L)'
;MNSWLEVSLTVDGELAEAVAEVLARFAPGGVAVESGVAYRHDEDEGTPSGAVCVRAYLPMDEKTEETRHKLEEALYYLGMIQPLPAPVFEPIADQNWMEAWKEHYQPIPISKRLI
;
A
#
# COMPACT_ATOMS: atom_id res chain seq x y z
N MET A 1 -22.57 0.82 4.67
CA MET A 1 -21.26 0.72 5.34
C MET A 1 -20.23 0.67 4.24
N ASN A 2 -19.33 1.66 4.15
CA ASN A 2 -18.35 1.77 3.07
C ASN A 2 -17.18 0.81 3.32
N SER A 3 -17.36 -0.47 3.01
CA SER A 3 -16.25 -1.43 3.13
C SER A 3 -15.28 -1.22 1.97
N TRP A 4 -14.01 -1.54 2.22
CA TRP A 4 -12.94 -1.48 1.22
C TRP A 4 -12.37 -2.88 1.04
N LEU A 5 -11.85 -3.17 -0.14
CA LEU A 5 -11.05 -4.35 -0.41
C LEU A 5 -9.60 -3.89 -0.63
N GLU A 6 -8.71 -4.23 0.30
CA GLU A 6 -7.28 -4.06 0.07
C GLU A 6 -6.80 -5.15 -0.89
N VAL A 7 -5.98 -4.73 -1.86
CA VAL A 7 -5.15 -5.62 -2.66
C VAL A 7 -3.69 -5.29 -2.39
N SER A 8 -2.89 -6.30 -2.10
CA SER A 8 -1.47 -6.12 -1.78
C SER A 8 -0.56 -7.15 -2.44
N LEU A 9 0.64 -6.70 -2.83
CA LEU A 9 1.72 -7.53 -3.35
C LEU A 9 3.05 -7.11 -2.71
N THR A 10 3.91 -8.08 -2.44
CA THR A 10 5.27 -7.83 -1.95
C THR A 10 6.27 -8.25 -3.01
N VAL A 11 6.94 -7.28 -3.63
CA VAL A 11 7.84 -7.46 -4.78
C VAL A 11 9.19 -6.83 -4.52
N ASP A 12 10.17 -7.01 -5.40
CA ASP A 12 11.39 -6.21 -5.34
C ASP A 12 11.15 -4.77 -5.82
N GLY A 13 12.14 -3.90 -5.60
CA GLY A 13 12.03 -2.47 -5.95
C GLY A 13 11.97 -2.17 -7.45
N GLU A 14 12.44 -3.07 -8.32
CA GLU A 14 12.36 -2.90 -9.78
C GLU A 14 10.91 -3.13 -10.26
N LEU A 15 10.24 -4.14 -9.70
CA LEU A 15 8.85 -4.47 -10.04
C LEU A 15 7.81 -3.57 -9.36
N ALA A 16 8.18 -2.86 -8.28
CA ALA A 16 7.26 -2.05 -7.50
C ALA A 16 6.47 -1.03 -8.34
N GLU A 17 7.15 -0.32 -9.25
CA GLU A 17 6.51 0.70 -10.11
C GLU A 17 5.54 0.05 -11.10
N ALA A 18 5.93 -1.06 -11.73
CA ALA A 18 5.08 -1.76 -12.69
C ALA A 18 3.82 -2.32 -12.03
N VAL A 19 3.94 -2.86 -10.82
CA VAL A 19 2.80 -3.32 -10.03
C VAL A 19 1.93 -2.14 -9.61
N ALA A 20 2.53 -1.02 -9.17
CA ALA A 20 1.80 0.17 -8.78
C ALA A 20 1.00 0.75 -9.95
N GLU A 21 1.59 0.79 -11.15
CA GLU A 21 0.90 1.25 -12.35
C GLU A 21 -0.31 0.36 -12.70
N VAL A 22 -0.17 -0.97 -12.59
CA VAL A 22 -1.28 -1.90 -12.78
C VAL A 22 -2.38 -1.65 -11.76
N LEU A 23 -2.06 -1.56 -10.46
CA LEU A 23 -3.04 -1.30 -9.42
C LEU A 23 -3.76 0.05 -9.62
N ALA A 24 -3.03 1.10 -10.02
CA ALA A 24 -3.56 2.46 -10.21
C ALA A 24 -4.65 2.53 -11.29
N ARG A 25 -4.64 1.63 -12.28
CA ARG A 25 -5.68 1.54 -13.31
C ARG A 25 -7.05 1.12 -12.74
N PHE A 26 -7.07 0.45 -11.59
CA PHE A 26 -8.28 -0.09 -10.97
C PHE A 26 -8.62 0.58 -9.64
N ALA A 27 -7.66 1.25 -8.99
CA ALA A 27 -7.83 1.95 -7.72
C ALA A 27 -7.76 3.48 -7.90
N PRO A 28 -8.90 4.17 -8.13
CA PRO A 28 -8.90 5.62 -8.29
C PRO A 28 -8.48 6.39 -7.03
N GLY A 29 -8.54 5.75 -5.85
CA GLY A 29 -8.06 6.29 -4.58
C GLY A 29 -6.53 6.33 -4.45
N GLY A 30 -5.80 5.82 -5.44
CA GLY A 30 -4.34 5.77 -5.45
C GLY A 30 -3.78 4.45 -4.95
N VAL A 31 -2.44 4.40 -4.93
CA VAL A 31 -1.64 3.24 -4.57
C VAL A 31 -0.62 3.67 -3.52
N ALA A 32 -0.48 2.87 -2.46
CA ALA A 32 0.55 3.04 -1.45
C ALA A 32 1.73 2.11 -1.77
N VAL A 33 2.95 2.66 -1.70
CA VAL A 33 4.20 1.91 -1.90
C VAL A 33 5.03 2.05 -0.63
N GLU A 34 5.27 0.94 0.04
CA GLU A 34 6.00 0.86 1.29
C GLU A 34 7.27 0.03 1.09
N SER A 35 8.44 0.68 1.19
CA SER A 35 9.74 0.03 1.11
C SER A 35 10.36 -0.10 2.50
N GLY A 36 10.96 -1.27 2.78
CA GLY A 36 11.87 -1.41 3.90
C GLY A 36 13.14 -0.59 3.64
N VAL A 37 13.45 0.35 4.53
CA VAL A 37 14.74 1.06 4.49
C VAL A 37 15.71 0.33 5.40
N ALA A 38 16.79 -0.21 4.82
CA ALA A 38 17.89 -0.75 5.61
C ALA A 38 18.86 0.39 5.91
N TYR A 39 18.93 0.80 7.17
CA TYR A 39 19.93 1.75 7.65
C TYR A 39 21.19 0.98 8.07
N ARG A 40 22.34 1.29 7.43
CA ARG A 40 23.62 0.66 7.78
C ARG A 40 24.34 1.42 8.90
N HIS A 41 24.11 2.73 9.03
CA HIS A 41 24.50 3.58 10.16
C HIS A 41 23.65 4.88 10.23
N ASP A 42 23.74 5.62 11.34
CA ASP A 42 22.98 6.86 11.64
C ASP A 42 23.14 8.01 10.62
N GLU A 43 24.17 7.96 9.75
CA GLU A 43 24.46 8.98 8.73
C GLU A 43 24.17 8.50 7.30
N ASP A 44 23.67 7.27 7.11
CA ASP A 44 23.24 6.77 5.81
C ASP A 44 21.87 7.36 5.43
N GLU A 45 21.75 7.90 4.21
CA GLU A 45 20.47 8.35 3.62
C GLU A 45 19.43 7.21 3.48
N GLY A 46 19.79 5.98 3.84
CA GLY A 46 18.98 4.78 3.72
C GLY A 46 19.02 4.28 2.28
N THR A 47 19.64 3.11 2.06
CA THR A 47 19.50 2.46 0.75
C THR A 47 18.14 1.76 0.73
N PRO A 48 17.25 2.02 -0.25
CA PRO A 48 16.06 1.21 -0.43
C PRO A 48 16.51 -0.23 -0.68
N SER A 49 16.29 -1.10 0.30
CA SER A 49 16.89 -2.42 0.37
C SER A 49 15.86 -3.37 0.96
N GLY A 50 15.33 -4.23 0.11
CA GLY A 50 14.41 -5.29 0.53
C GLY A 50 13.18 -5.34 -0.35
N ALA A 51 12.21 -6.13 0.10
CA ALA A 51 10.93 -6.21 -0.56
C ALA A 51 10.12 -4.92 -0.34
N VAL A 52 9.43 -4.51 -1.39
CA VAL A 52 8.50 -3.38 -1.45
C VAL A 52 7.09 -3.94 -1.44
N CYS A 53 6.28 -3.46 -0.50
CA CYS A 53 4.85 -3.76 -0.47
C CYS A 53 4.11 -2.69 -1.26
N VAL A 54 3.33 -3.10 -2.24
CA VAL A 54 2.47 -2.24 -3.05
C VAL A 54 1.03 -2.58 -2.70
N ARG A 55 0.25 -1.58 -2.26
CA ARG A 55 -1.14 -1.74 -1.81
C ARG A 55 -2.06 -0.79 -2.54
N ALA A 56 -3.28 -1.25 -2.82
CA ALA A 56 -4.35 -0.38 -3.30
C ALA A 56 -5.68 -0.77 -2.67
N TYR A 57 -6.63 0.17 -2.67
CA TYR A 57 -7.92 -0.01 -2.01
C TYR A 57 -9.05 0.17 -3.01
N LEU A 58 -9.86 -0.87 -3.17
CA LEU A 58 -11.02 -0.88 -4.03
C LEU A 58 -12.28 -0.63 -3.19
N PRO A 59 -13.20 0.24 -3.64
CA PRO A 59 -14.49 0.38 -2.97
C PRO A 59 -15.25 -0.94 -3.09
N MET A 60 -15.90 -1.38 -2.01
CA MET A 60 -16.71 -2.59 -2.00
C MET A 60 -18.15 -2.27 -2.44
N ASP A 61 -18.41 -2.42 -3.74
CA ASP A 61 -19.66 -2.19 -4.44
C ASP A 61 -19.99 -3.35 -5.40
N GLU A 62 -21.04 -3.22 -6.21
CA GLU A 62 -21.50 -4.27 -7.14
C GLU A 62 -20.47 -4.62 -8.23
N LYS A 63 -19.48 -3.75 -8.49
CA LYS A 63 -18.43 -3.93 -9.51
C LYS A 63 -17.12 -4.44 -8.94
N THR A 64 -17.01 -4.62 -7.62
CA THR A 64 -15.74 -5.02 -6.99
C THR A 64 -15.23 -6.35 -7.50
N GLU A 65 -16.08 -7.37 -7.62
CA GLU A 65 -15.65 -8.69 -8.12
C GLU A 65 -15.22 -8.63 -9.60
N GLU A 66 -15.91 -7.84 -10.43
CA GLU A 66 -15.49 -7.62 -11.82
C GLU A 66 -14.13 -6.90 -11.88
N THR A 67 -13.95 -5.89 -11.04
CA THR A 67 -12.70 -5.12 -10.95
C THR A 67 -11.55 -5.99 -10.46
N ARG A 68 -11.80 -6.82 -9.45
CA ARG A 68 -10.87 -7.81 -8.91
C ARG A 68 -10.42 -8.77 -10.00
N HIS A 69 -11.35 -9.36 -10.76
CA HIS A 69 -11.00 -10.29 -11.83
C HIS A 69 -10.16 -9.65 -12.93
N LYS A 70 -10.51 -8.43 -13.37
CA LYS A 70 -9.70 -7.70 -14.36
C LYS A 70 -8.32 -7.35 -13.84
N LEU A 71 -8.22 -7.02 -12.54
CA LEU A 71 -6.96 -6.75 -11.89
C LEU A 71 -6.09 -8.00 -11.81
N GLU A 72 -6.66 -9.14 -11.40
CA GLU A 72 -5.96 -10.44 -11.39
C GLU A 72 -5.46 -10.82 -12.78
N GLU A 73 -6.27 -10.60 -13.83
CA GLU A 73 -5.88 -10.83 -15.21
C GLU A 73 -4.71 -9.92 -15.65
N ALA A 74 -4.75 -8.63 -15.31
CA ALA A 74 -3.67 -7.70 -15.61
C ALA A 74 -2.36 -8.07 -14.91
N LEU A 75 -2.44 -8.45 -13.63
CA LEU A 75 -1.29 -8.94 -12.85
C LEU A 75 -0.77 -10.28 -13.40
N TYR A 76 -1.65 -11.15 -13.88
CA TYR A 76 -1.26 -12.40 -14.52
C TYR A 76 -0.44 -12.14 -15.80
N TYR A 77 -0.88 -11.23 -16.67
CA TYR A 77 -0.11 -10.89 -17.86
C TYR A 77 1.23 -10.22 -17.54
N LEU A 78 1.28 -9.38 -16.49
CA LEU A 78 2.56 -8.86 -16.00
C LEU A 78 3.47 -10.00 -15.50
N GLY A 79 2.89 -10.96 -14.79
CA GLY A 79 3.52 -12.19 -14.31
C GLY A 79 4.13 -13.07 -15.43
N MET A 80 3.64 -12.95 -16.66
CA MET A 80 4.21 -13.63 -17.83
C MET A 80 5.50 -12.97 -18.33
N ILE A 81 5.70 -11.68 -18.06
CA ILE A 81 6.90 -10.93 -18.46
C ILE A 81 7.99 -11.06 -17.39
N GLN A 82 7.60 -10.91 -16.12
CA GLN A 82 8.46 -11.03 -14.95
C GLN A 82 7.70 -11.81 -13.86
N PRO A 83 8.29 -12.85 -13.24
CA PRO A 83 7.61 -13.64 -12.22
C PRO A 83 7.08 -12.77 -11.08
N LEU A 84 5.77 -12.88 -10.82
CA LEU A 84 5.08 -12.10 -9.81
C LEU A 84 4.46 -13.02 -8.75
N PRO A 85 4.53 -12.68 -7.45
CA PRO A 85 3.77 -13.40 -6.43
C PRO A 85 2.26 -13.20 -6.63
N ALA A 86 1.47 -14.11 -6.06
CA ALA A 86 0.02 -13.97 -6.07
C ALA A 86 -0.41 -12.74 -5.23
N PRO A 87 -1.38 -11.94 -5.71
CA PRO A 87 -1.95 -10.85 -4.93
C PRO A 87 -2.75 -11.38 -3.73
N VAL A 88 -2.68 -10.64 -2.63
CA VAL A 88 -3.48 -10.88 -1.41
C VAL A 88 -4.65 -9.91 -1.40
N PHE A 89 -5.84 -10.41 -1.06
CA PHE A 89 -7.06 -9.61 -0.99
C PHE A 89 -7.65 -9.68 0.42
N GLU A 90 -7.77 -8.52 1.07
CA GLU A 90 -8.26 -8.43 2.45
C GLU A 90 -9.42 -7.42 2.56
N PRO A 91 -10.62 -7.83 3.03
CA PRO A 91 -11.70 -6.91 3.25
C PRO A 91 -11.42 -6.06 4.50
N ILE A 92 -11.41 -4.74 4.33
CA ILE A 92 -11.24 -3.76 5.39
C ILE A 92 -12.62 -3.15 5.67
N ALA A 93 -13.11 -3.36 6.89
CA ALA A 93 -14.26 -2.62 7.39
C ALA A 93 -13.89 -1.12 7.49
N ASP A 94 -14.82 -0.22 7.19
CA ASP A 94 -14.69 1.22 7.44
C ASP A 94 -14.54 1.48 8.95
N GLN A 95 -13.35 1.22 9.47
CA GLN A 95 -12.93 1.71 10.76
C GLN A 95 -12.48 3.13 10.53
N ASN A 96 -12.90 4.02 11.42
CA ASN A 96 -12.67 5.45 11.31
C ASN A 96 -11.16 5.71 11.47
N TRP A 97 -10.37 5.51 10.41
CA TRP A 97 -8.92 5.69 10.41
C TRP A 97 -8.54 7.12 10.82
N MET A 98 -9.46 8.08 10.67
CA MET A 98 -9.38 9.45 11.19
C MET A 98 -9.44 9.57 12.73
N GLU A 99 -9.85 8.54 13.47
CA GLU A 99 -9.93 8.55 14.94
C GLU A 99 -8.83 7.68 15.57
N ALA A 100 -8.45 6.57 14.93
CA ALA A 100 -7.47 5.61 15.49
C ALA A 100 -6.07 6.22 15.72
N TRP A 101 -5.65 7.19 14.91
CA TRP A 101 -4.37 7.87 15.13
C TRP A 101 -4.39 8.75 16.38
N LYS A 102 -5.56 9.23 16.84
CA LYS A 102 -5.68 10.09 18.03
C LYS A 102 -5.42 9.31 19.31
N GLU A 103 -5.74 8.02 19.35
CA GLU A 103 -5.46 7.15 20.51
C GLU A 103 -3.96 6.95 20.74
N HIS A 104 -3.17 7.02 19.68
CA HIS A 104 -1.72 6.82 19.72
C HIS A 104 -0.91 8.12 19.61
N TYR A 105 -1.56 9.28 19.46
CA TYR A 105 -0.88 10.58 19.38
C TYR A 105 -0.63 11.14 20.78
N GLN A 106 0.62 11.11 21.24
CA GLN A 106 1.07 11.87 22.41
C GLN A 106 1.68 13.20 21.96
N PRO A 107 1.04 14.36 22.24
CA PRO A 107 1.62 15.65 21.91
C PRO A 107 2.94 15.84 22.66
N ILE A 108 3.99 16.26 21.98
CA ILE A 108 5.24 16.67 22.63
C ILE A 108 5.06 18.11 23.11
N PRO A 109 5.11 18.39 24.43
CA PRO A 109 4.98 19.76 24.92
C PRO A 109 6.25 20.56 24.62
N ILE A 110 6.18 21.41 23.59
CA ILE A 110 7.24 22.40 23.27
C ILE A 110 7.01 23.64 24.14
N SER A 111 7.25 23.55 25.46
CA SER A 111 7.53 24.75 26.25
C SER A 111 8.43 24.46 27.46
N LYS A 112 9.63 25.05 27.44
CA LYS A 112 10.36 25.46 28.64
C LYS A 112 10.89 26.86 28.38
N ARG A 113 10.16 27.87 28.89
CA ARG A 113 10.47 29.32 28.87
C ARG A 113 10.33 30.01 27.50
N LEU A 114 9.10 30.45 27.20
CA LEU A 114 8.92 31.78 26.61
C LEU A 114 8.81 32.76 27.79
N ILE A 115 9.85 33.56 28.01
CA ILE A 115 9.80 34.81 28.77
C ILE A 115 10.04 35.92 27.76
#